data_AF-A0A1C5AF47-F1
#
_entry.id   AF-A0A1C5AF47-F1
#
_cell.length_a   1.000
_cell.length_b   1.000
_cell.length_c   1.000
_cell.angle_alpha   90.00
_cell.angle_beta   90.00
_cell.angle_gamma   90.00
#
_symmetry.space_group_name_H-M   'P 1'
#
loop_
_entity.id
_entity.type
_entity.pdbx_description
1 polymer ?
#
loop_
_entity_poly.entity_id
_entity_poly.type
_entity_poly.pdbx_seq_one_letter_code
_entity_poly.pdbx_strand_id
1 'polypeptide(L)'
;MTFEEHDKRAVPLAIDLEILRPVLRAGWGADTCDPHDLENWHVGNAARGQCGVTALIIQDLLGGELILGEVFAGDAKVGHHYWNRLADGREVDLTADQFQPPEVVVGGQVQQRPPGPPVRCRRQYEILRDRVFVALYGGRSLNGSHS
;
A
#
# COMPACT_ATOMS: atom_id res chain seq x y z
N MET A 1 10.97 29.57 -38.65
CA MET A 1 9.60 29.04 -38.82
C MET A 1 9.76 27.72 -39.54
N THR A 2 9.42 26.57 -39.01
CA THR A 2 8.54 26.21 -37.87
C THR A 2 9.15 25.01 -37.14
N PHE A 3 9.06 25.02 -35.81
CA PHE A 3 9.19 23.82 -34.99
C PHE A 3 7.76 23.25 -34.88
N GLU A 4 7.56 22.03 -35.34
CA GLU A 4 6.33 21.26 -35.17
C GLU A 4 6.74 19.83 -34.78
N GLU A 5 6.14 19.13 -33.83
CA GLU A 5 5.27 19.49 -32.72
C GLU A 5 5.25 18.21 -31.86
N HIS A 6 5.36 18.37 -30.54
CA HIS A 6 5.33 17.26 -29.58
C HIS A 6 3.92 16.64 -29.53
N ASP A 7 3.72 15.45 -30.09
CA ASP A 7 2.59 14.59 -29.70
C ASP A 7 3.01 13.72 -28.51
N LYS A 8 3.04 14.32 -27.31
CA LYS A 8 2.99 13.59 -26.04
C LYS A 8 1.55 13.14 -25.84
N ARG A 9 1.15 12.06 -26.52
CA ARG A 9 -0.08 11.34 -26.16
C ARG A 9 0.02 11.05 -24.67
N ALA A 10 -0.90 11.63 -23.91
CA ALA A 10 -1.02 11.38 -22.48
C ALA A 10 -1.23 9.88 -22.28
N VAL A 11 -0.13 9.19 -21.97
CA VAL A 11 -0.18 7.88 -21.34
C VAL A 11 -1.08 8.07 -20.12
N PRO A 12 -2.10 7.23 -19.88
CA PRO A 12 -2.82 7.28 -18.62
C PRO A 12 -1.76 7.31 -17.53
N LEU A 13 -1.85 8.26 -16.60
CA LEU A 13 -0.84 8.44 -15.56
C LEU A 13 -0.74 7.09 -14.83
N ALA A 14 0.22 6.26 -15.22
CA ALA A 14 0.43 4.97 -14.60
C ALA A 14 0.80 5.33 -13.17
N ILE A 15 -0.01 4.90 -12.21
CA ILE A 15 0.35 5.09 -10.80
C ILE A 15 1.68 4.36 -10.63
N ASP A 16 2.71 5.11 -10.29
CA ASP A 16 4.01 4.55 -9.94
C ASP A 16 4.16 4.51 -8.41
N LEU A 17 5.14 3.72 -7.95
CA LEU A 17 5.41 3.56 -6.52
C LEU A 17 5.92 4.84 -5.86
N GLU A 18 6.52 5.75 -6.62
CA GLU A 18 7.06 7.01 -6.12
C GLU A 18 5.94 7.97 -5.73
N ILE A 19 4.83 7.99 -6.48
CA ILE A 19 3.61 8.70 -6.12
C ILE A 19 2.85 7.96 -5.02
N LEU A 20 2.76 6.63 -5.10
CA LEU A 20 1.92 5.84 -4.19
C LEU A 20 2.48 5.79 -2.76
N ARG A 21 3.81 5.71 -2.59
CA ARG A 21 4.47 5.64 -1.28
C ARG A 21 4.08 6.79 -0.34
N PRO A 22 4.28 8.07 -0.68
CA PRO A 22 3.94 9.18 0.22
C PRO A 22 2.43 9.24 0.50
N VAL A 23 1.58 8.88 -0.47
CA VAL A 23 0.12 8.86 -0.31
C VAL A 23 -0.31 7.80 0.71
N LEU A 24 0.22 6.57 0.61
CA LEU A 24 -0.06 5.52 1.59
C LEU A 24 0.43 5.91 2.97
N ARG A 25 1.66 6.43 3.08
CA ARG A 25 2.23 6.85 4.38
C ARG A 25 1.40 7.95 5.04
N ALA A 26 0.92 8.92 4.28
CA ALA A 26 0.06 9.99 4.79
C ALA A 26 -1.34 9.48 5.19
N GLY A 27 -1.81 8.39 4.59
CA GLY A 27 -3.09 7.76 4.90
C GLY A 27 -3.09 6.87 6.14
N TRP A 28 -1.92 6.41 6.59
CA TRP A 28 -1.81 5.54 7.75
C TRP A 28 -2.18 6.24 9.05
N GLY A 29 -2.93 5.53 9.88
CA GLY A 29 -3.28 5.95 11.23
C GLY A 29 -3.65 4.77 12.11
N ALA A 30 -3.92 5.05 13.38
CA ALA A 30 -4.42 4.05 14.33
C ALA A 30 -5.71 3.36 13.85
N ASP A 31 -6.53 4.07 13.07
CA ASP A 31 -7.79 3.56 12.52
C ASP A 31 -7.66 2.73 11.24
N THR A 32 -6.47 2.72 10.64
CA THR A 32 -6.10 1.80 9.55
C THR A 32 -5.15 0.70 10.01
N CYS A 33 -4.65 0.80 11.25
CA CYS A 33 -3.81 -0.22 11.87
C CYS A 33 -4.62 -1.49 12.12
N ASP A 34 -3.97 -2.63 11.89
CA ASP A 34 -4.43 -3.92 12.38
C ASP A 34 -4.71 -3.85 13.89
N PRO A 35 -5.92 -4.24 14.35
CA PRO A 35 -6.23 -4.26 15.79
C PRO A 35 -5.26 -5.10 16.62
N HIS A 36 -4.63 -6.13 16.03
CA HIS A 36 -3.64 -6.95 16.73
C HIS A 36 -2.37 -6.16 17.06
N ASP A 37 -1.98 -5.22 16.20
CA ASP A 37 -0.75 -4.44 16.34
C ASP A 37 -0.99 -3.05 16.94
N LEU A 38 -2.24 -2.69 17.23
CA LEU A 38 -2.65 -1.35 17.63
C LEU A 38 -1.97 -0.87 18.92
N GLU A 39 -1.73 -1.78 19.87
CA GLU A 39 -1.02 -1.46 21.12
C GLU A 39 0.43 -1.03 20.88
N ASN A 40 1.04 -1.54 19.80
CA ASN A 40 2.42 -1.25 19.41
C ASN A 40 2.51 -0.13 18.35
N TRP A 41 1.38 0.39 17.88
CA TRP A 41 1.35 1.47 16.90
C TRP A 41 1.54 2.83 17.56
N HIS A 42 2.37 3.68 16.95
CA HIS A 42 2.52 5.07 17.34
C HIS A 42 3.03 5.90 16.17
N VAL A 43 2.98 7.24 16.27
CA VAL A 43 3.39 8.16 15.18
C VAL A 43 4.84 7.93 14.72
N GLY A 44 5.72 7.53 15.64
CA GLY A 44 7.12 7.20 15.33
C GLY A 44 7.30 5.87 14.58
N ASN A 45 6.30 5.00 14.57
CA ASN A 45 6.25 3.75 13.80
C ASN A 45 4.88 3.60 13.13
N ALA A 46 4.55 4.54 12.25
CA ALA A 46 3.23 4.58 11.61
C ALA A 46 2.94 3.37 10.70
N ALA A 47 3.97 2.64 10.26
CA ALA A 47 3.86 1.45 9.41
C ALA A 47 3.37 0.20 10.17
N ARG A 48 3.47 0.17 11.51
CA ARG A 48 3.03 -0.94 12.35
C ARG A 48 1.58 -1.33 12.05
N GLY A 49 1.36 -2.61 11.77
CA GLY A 49 0.01 -3.13 11.48
C GLY A 49 -0.62 -2.63 10.17
N GLN A 50 0.14 -1.98 9.27
CA GLN A 50 -0.40 -1.47 8.00
C GLN A 50 -0.16 -2.43 6.82
N CYS A 51 0.61 -3.51 6.99
CA CYS A 51 1.07 -4.36 5.89
C CYS A 51 -0.06 -4.94 5.04
N GLY A 52 -1.04 -5.60 5.68
CA GLY A 52 -2.14 -6.26 4.96
C GLY A 52 -2.98 -5.26 4.16
N VAL A 53 -3.41 -4.15 4.77
CA VAL A 53 -4.24 -3.15 4.10
C VAL A 53 -3.48 -2.42 2.99
N THR A 54 -2.20 -2.14 3.21
CA THR A 54 -1.32 -1.51 2.20
C THR A 54 -1.11 -2.43 1.00
N ALA A 55 -0.78 -3.69 1.25
CA ALA A 55 -0.53 -4.65 0.18
C ALA A 55 -1.78 -4.93 -0.68
N LEU A 56 -2.97 -4.91 -0.08
CA LEU A 56 -4.24 -5.01 -0.80
C LEU A 56 -4.49 -3.79 -1.70
N ILE A 57 -4.19 -2.58 -1.23
CA ILE A 57 -4.37 -1.36 -2.04
C ILE A 57 -3.37 -1.31 -3.18
N ILE A 58 -2.11 -1.68 -2.94
CA ILE A 58 -1.10 -1.80 -4.01
C ILE A 58 -1.58 -2.80 -5.06
N GLN A 59 -2.05 -3.98 -4.64
CA GLN A 59 -2.56 -4.99 -5.56
C GLN A 59 -3.77 -4.49 -6.36
N ASP A 60 -4.68 -3.74 -5.73
CA ASP A 60 -5.85 -3.18 -6.40
C ASP A 60 -5.49 -2.10 -7.45
N LEU A 61 -4.43 -1.34 -7.22
CA LEU A 61 -4.01 -0.24 -8.11
C LEU A 61 -3.03 -0.69 -9.19
N LEU A 62 -2.10 -1.59 -8.86
CA LEU A 62 -0.96 -1.97 -9.71
C LEU A 62 -1.01 -3.44 -10.15
N GLY A 63 -1.95 -4.24 -9.62
CA GLY A 63 -1.98 -5.68 -9.82
C GLY A 63 -0.85 -6.40 -9.08
N GLY A 64 -0.43 -7.54 -9.65
CA GLY A 64 0.63 -8.35 -9.08
C GLY A 64 0.16 -9.36 -8.02
N GLU A 65 1.14 -10.04 -7.45
CA GLU A 65 0.96 -11.10 -6.47
C GLU A 65 0.98 -10.54 -5.05
N LEU A 66 0.13 -11.08 -4.19
CA LEU A 66 0.18 -10.83 -2.75
C LEU A 66 1.10 -11.89 -2.14
N ILE A 67 2.13 -11.47 -1.41
CA ILE A 67 3.10 -12.37 -0.79
C ILE A 67 2.89 -12.35 0.73
N LEU A 68 2.92 -13.54 1.34
CA LEU A 68 2.78 -13.76 2.77
C LEU A 68 4.05 -14.37 3.35
N GLY A 69 4.69 -13.67 4.27
CA GLY A 69 5.79 -14.15 5.08
C GLY A 69 5.41 -14.32 6.55
N GLU A 70 6.29 -14.93 7.32
CA GLU A 70 6.16 -15.11 8.76
C GLU A 70 7.08 -14.13 9.48
N VAL A 71 6.63 -13.59 10.61
CA VAL A 71 7.43 -12.69 11.45
C VAL A 71 7.86 -13.45 12.69
N PHE A 72 9.16 -13.44 12.97
CA PHE A 72 9.78 -14.07 14.13
C PHE A 72 10.45 -13.05 15.03
N ALA A 73 10.36 -13.23 16.35
CA ALA A 73 11.17 -12.54 17.35
C ALA A 73 11.99 -13.59 18.10
N GLY A 74 13.27 -13.72 17.73
CA GLY A 74 14.06 -14.91 18.12
C GLY A 74 13.46 -16.17 17.48
N ASP A 75 13.24 -17.21 18.29
CA ASP A 75 12.67 -18.49 17.81
C ASP A 75 11.12 -18.52 17.80
N ALA A 76 10.46 -17.45 18.26
CA ALA A 76 9.01 -17.38 18.35
C ALA A 76 8.40 -16.71 17.12
N LYS A 77 7.48 -17.40 16.44
CA LYS A 77 6.62 -16.79 15.42
C LYS A 77 5.61 -15.85 16.10
N VAL A 78 5.70 -14.56 15.81
CA VAL A 78 4.87 -13.52 16.42
C VAL A 78 3.81 -12.96 15.47
N GLY A 79 3.94 -13.20 14.16
CA GLY A 79 2.99 -12.66 13.21
C GLY A 79 3.17 -13.12 11.78
N HIS A 80 2.49 -12.40 10.90
CA HIS A 80 2.57 -12.54 9.46
C HIS A 80 2.81 -11.18 8.84
N HIS A 81 3.46 -11.16 7.68
CA HIS A 81 3.74 -9.95 6.94
C HIS A 81 3.29 -10.08 5.49
N TYR A 82 2.63 -9.05 4.99
CA TYR A 82 2.16 -8.99 3.60
C TYR A 82 2.91 -7.93 2.81
N TRP A 83 3.34 -8.28 1.61
CA TRP A 83 3.91 -7.35 0.62
C TRP A 83 3.50 -7.80 -0.80
N ASN A 84 3.98 -7.11 -1.84
CA ASN A 84 3.58 -7.41 -3.21
C ASN A 84 4.78 -7.78 -4.08
N ARG A 85 4.55 -8.67 -5.05
CA ARG A 85 5.44 -8.84 -6.21
C ARG A 85 4.72 -8.35 -7.46
N LEU A 86 5.29 -7.36 -8.13
CA LEU A 86 4.69 -6.76 -9.34
C LEU A 86 4.86 -7.64 -10.57
N ALA A 87 4.16 -7.31 -11.67
CA ALA A 87 4.20 -8.06 -12.92
C ALA A 87 5.59 -8.13 -13.57
N ASP A 88 6.48 -7.18 -13.25
CA ASP A 88 7.89 -7.18 -13.68
C ASP A 88 8.82 -7.96 -12.73
N GLY A 89 8.27 -8.62 -11.71
CA GLY A 89 8.99 -9.42 -10.74
C GLY A 89 9.58 -8.64 -9.57
N ARG A 90 9.46 -7.30 -9.53
CA ARG A 90 9.95 -6.52 -8.39
C ARG A 90 9.13 -6.78 -7.13
N GLU A 91 9.81 -7.02 -6.02
CA GLU A 91 9.23 -7.07 -4.68
C GLU A 91 9.05 -5.63 -4.15
N VAL A 92 7.87 -5.34 -3.64
CA VAL A 92 7.46 -4.04 -3.12
C VAL A 92 6.91 -4.21 -1.72
N ASP A 93 7.70 -3.76 -0.76
CA ASP A 93 7.30 -3.68 0.64
C ASP A 93 7.45 -2.25 1.15
N LEU A 94 6.32 -1.55 1.21
CA LEU A 94 6.28 -0.17 1.69
C LEU A 94 6.17 -0.09 3.22
N THR A 95 6.04 -1.24 3.90
CA THR A 95 5.80 -1.37 5.34
C THR A 95 6.91 -2.16 6.06
N ALA A 96 8.03 -2.42 5.39
CA ALA A 96 9.18 -3.13 5.95
C ALA A 96 9.74 -2.44 7.21
N ASP A 97 9.66 -1.11 7.25
CA ASP A 97 10.13 -0.27 8.36
C ASP A 97 9.29 -0.42 9.64
N GLN A 98 8.19 -1.17 9.59
CA GLN A 98 7.42 -1.47 10.79
C GLN A 98 8.19 -2.32 11.80
N PHE A 99 9.04 -3.23 11.32
CA PHE A 99 9.76 -4.20 12.15
C PHE A 99 11.05 -3.62 12.69
N GLN A 100 11.35 -3.94 13.94
CA GLN A 100 12.59 -3.53 14.61
C GLN A 100 13.23 -4.76 15.24
N PRO A 101 14.57 -4.81 15.41
CA PRO A 101 15.20 -5.92 16.11
C PRO A 101 14.52 -6.19 17.47
N PRO A 102 14.22 -7.46 17.81
CA PRO A 102 14.70 -8.69 17.16
C PRO A 102 13.76 -9.26 16.07
N GLU A 103 12.77 -8.50 15.59
CA GLU A 103 11.82 -8.99 14.59
C GLU A 103 12.48 -9.20 13.22
N VAL A 104 12.23 -10.37 12.62
CA VAL A 104 12.68 -10.73 11.27
C VAL A 104 11.54 -11.33 10.46
N VAL A 105 11.45 -10.94 9.19
CA VAL A 105 10.50 -11.55 8.23
C VAL A 105 11.21 -12.69 7.52
N VAL A 106 10.57 -13.85 7.47
CA VAL A 106 11.10 -15.07 6.87
C VAL A 106 10.11 -15.64 5.86
N GLY A 107 10.64 -16.21 4.78
CA GLY A 107 9.83 -16.86 3.75
C GLY A 107 9.17 -15.87 2.80
N GLY A 108 7.98 -16.23 2.32
CA GLY A 108 7.26 -15.50 1.29
C GLY A 108 6.59 -16.46 0.33
N GLN A 109 5.27 -16.64 0.47
CA GLN A 109 4.47 -17.50 -0.39
C GLN A 109 3.39 -16.66 -1.08
N VAL A 110 3.11 -16.97 -2.35
CA VAL A 110 2.02 -16.31 -3.09
C VAL A 110 0.70 -16.69 -2.45
N GLN A 111 -0.06 -15.69 -2.03
CA GLN A 111 -1.38 -15.86 -1.44
C GLN A 111 -2.46 -15.44 -2.43
N GLN A 112 -3.42 -16.35 -2.65
CA GLN A 112 -4.62 -16.04 -3.43
C GLN A 112 -5.63 -15.30 -2.56
N ARG A 113 -6.17 -14.22 -3.12
CA ARG A 113 -7.20 -13.41 -2.46
C ARG A 113 -8.60 -13.92 -2.83
N PRO A 114 -9.47 -14.22 -1.84
CA PRO A 114 -10.87 -14.50 -2.12
C PRO A 114 -11.56 -13.31 -2.82
N PRO A 115 -12.56 -13.55 -3.69
CA PRO A 115 -13.26 -12.46 -4.36
C PRO A 115 -13.94 -11.53 -3.35
N GLY A 116 -13.96 -10.24 -3.68
CA GLY A 116 -14.57 -9.19 -2.86
C GLY A 116 -13.61 -8.49 -1.89
N PRO A 117 -14.14 -7.64 -0.99
CA PRO A 117 -13.30 -6.93 -0.02
C PRO A 117 -12.79 -7.90 1.06
N PRO A 118 -11.68 -7.57 1.74
CA PRO A 118 -11.11 -8.46 2.75
C PRO A 118 -12.11 -8.70 3.90
N VAL A 119 -12.06 -9.88 4.51
CA VAL A 119 -12.86 -10.20 5.71
C VAL A 119 -12.19 -9.59 6.94
N ARG A 120 -10.90 -9.90 7.12
CA ARG A 120 -10.07 -9.36 8.19
C ARG A 120 -9.67 -7.92 7.86
N CYS A 121 -9.70 -7.04 8.86
CA CYS A 121 -9.35 -5.62 8.72
C CYS A 121 -10.11 -4.88 7.59
N ARG A 122 -11.36 -5.29 7.31
CA ARG A 122 -12.19 -4.66 6.27
C ARG A 122 -12.32 -3.15 6.44
N ARG A 123 -12.67 -2.72 7.64
CA ARG A 123 -12.88 -1.30 7.94
C ARG A 123 -11.61 -0.49 7.75
N GLN A 124 -10.48 -1.01 8.24
CA GLN A 124 -9.16 -0.41 8.09
C GLN A 124 -8.78 -0.25 6.62
N TYR A 125 -9.01 -1.31 5.84
CA TYR A 125 -8.80 -1.32 4.40
C TYR A 125 -9.67 -0.27 3.69
N GLU A 126 -10.96 -0.19 4.00
CA GLU A 126 -11.89 0.79 3.41
C GLU A 126 -11.46 2.23 3.74
N ILE A 127 -11.11 2.53 4.99
CA ILE A 127 -10.63 3.85 5.41
C ILE A 127 -9.35 4.24 4.65
N LEU A 128 -8.35 3.34 4.62
CA LEU A 128 -7.09 3.63 3.95
C LEU A 128 -7.30 3.79 2.43
N ARG A 129 -8.13 2.93 1.84
CA ARG A 129 -8.49 3.01 0.43
C ARG A 129 -9.12 4.35 0.11
N ASP A 130 -10.11 4.79 0.88
CA ASP A 130 -10.78 6.07 0.63
C ASP A 130 -9.80 7.24 0.71
N ARG A 131 -8.91 7.27 1.70
CA ARG A 131 -7.84 8.29 1.82
C ARG A 131 -6.93 8.30 0.60
N VAL A 132 -6.46 7.12 0.17
CA VAL A 132 -5.57 6.97 -0.99
C VAL A 132 -6.27 7.43 -2.26
N PHE A 133 -7.52 7.02 -2.49
CA PHE A 133 -8.27 7.40 -3.69
C PHE A 133 -8.61 8.89 -3.72
N VAL A 134 -8.96 9.49 -2.58
CA VAL A 134 -9.17 10.94 -2.48
C VAL A 134 -7.86 11.69 -2.75
N ALA A 135 -6.73 11.24 -2.23
CA ALA A 135 -5.44 11.89 -2.48
C ALA A 135 -4.99 11.77 -3.95
N LEU A 136 -5.21 10.62 -4.60
CA LEU A 136 -4.82 10.39 -5.99
C LEU A 136 -5.75 11.08 -6.99
N TYR A 137 -7.04 11.16 -6.71
CA TYR A 137 -8.05 11.56 -7.71
C TYR A 137 -8.91 12.77 -7.28
N GLY A 138 -9.02 13.06 -5.99
CA GLY A 138 -9.83 14.16 -5.45
C GLY A 138 -9.28 15.56 -5.72
N GLY A 139 -8.00 15.68 -6.10
CA GLY A 139 -7.39 16.94 -6.56
C GLY A 139 -7.76 17.35 -7.99
N ARG A 140 -8.42 16.48 -8.77
CA ARG A 140 -8.96 16.83 -10.10
C ARG A 140 -10.33 17.50 -9.95
N SER A 141 -10.39 18.65 -9.28
CA SER A 141 -11.49 19.58 -9.53
C SER A 141 -11.30 20.21 -10.90
N LEU A 142 -12.38 20.17 -11.67
CA LEU A 142 -12.54 20.76 -12.99
C LEU A 142 -12.21 22.25 -12.94
N ASN A 143 -11.00 22.64 -13.33
CA ASN A 143 -10.76 24.00 -13.83
C ASN A 143 -11.36 24.10 -15.24
N GLY A 144 -12.69 24.06 -15.30
CA GLY A 144 -13.48 24.38 -16.47
C GLY A 144 -14.10 25.76 -16.27
N SER A 145 -13.60 26.73 -17.06
CA SER A 145 -14.29 27.96 -17.50
C SER A 145 -14.83 28.90 -16.41
N HIS A 146 -14.06 29.94 -16.09
CA HIS A 146 -14.67 31.27 -15.94
C HIS A 146 -15.02 31.78 -17.33
N SER A 147 -16.33 31.88 -17.62
CA SER A 147 -16.87 32.76 -18.65
C SER A 147 -16.87 34.20 -18.14
#